data_AF-A0A963JHB9-F1
#
_entry.id   AF-A0A963JHB9-F1
#
_cell.length_a   1.000
_cell.length_b   1.000
_cell.length_c   1.000
_cell.angle_alpha   90.00
_cell.angle_beta   90.00
_cell.angle_gamma   90.00
#
_symmetry.space_group_name_H-M   'P 1'
#
loop_
_entity.id
_entity.type
_entity.pdbx_description
1 polymer ?
#
loop_
_entity_poly.entity_id
_entity_poly.type
_entity_poly.pdbx_seq_one_letter_code
_entity_poly.pdbx_strand_id
1 'polypeptide(L)'
;MLLRGMLLALACALAGWAVVARAGGIMVPSAWPVLVAALAALLAPLLWPGTASSSAGSVRRVLAWSAGCAAAVAGVLLLAAPAALPAPRSLAVAGMLGAMLVATHAAAALLERVFGGTPTARTAIAGGAVTLMLALVAALPLWLGPFAQLASAQHPWADDAAVAISPLMHLAAAAGNDLPRNDWFYAHSALASMQFDDLDPAWLAAAWLAVAVVLLAFVARPRRDTSPFVLPEEEPRR
;
A
#
# COMPACT_ATOMS: atom_id res chain seq x y z
N MET A 1 7.49 1.31 19.01
CA MET A 1 6.48 2.38 19.15
C MET A 1 6.89 3.67 18.45
N LEU A 2 8.15 4.12 18.58
CA LEU A 2 8.67 5.33 17.91
C LEU A 2 8.41 5.39 16.39
N LEU A 3 8.76 4.33 15.64
CA LEU A 3 8.57 4.30 14.18
C LEU A 3 7.11 4.54 13.73
N ARG A 4 6.14 3.87 14.36
CA ARG A 4 4.71 4.03 14.04
C ARG A 4 4.23 5.45 14.32
N GLY A 5 4.69 6.05 15.42
CA GLY A 5 4.38 7.45 15.76
C GLY A 5 4.97 8.42 14.73
N MET A 6 6.22 8.21 14.32
CA MET A 6 6.88 9.03 13.28
C MET A 6 6.18 8.92 11.93
N LEU A 7 5.82 7.71 11.50
CA LEU A 7 5.10 7.49 10.23
C LEU A 7 3.69 8.10 10.27
N LEU A 8 2.99 8.01 11.39
CA LEU A 8 1.68 8.65 11.56
C LEU A 8 1.80 10.16 11.51
N ALA A 9 2.76 10.75 12.21
CA ALA A 9 3.01 12.18 12.20
C ALA A 9 3.34 12.68 10.79
N LEU A 10 4.18 11.94 10.05
CA LEU A 10 4.49 12.24 8.65
C LEU A 10 3.24 12.18 7.77
N ALA A 11 2.44 11.11 7.87
CA ALA A 11 1.22 10.97 7.08
C ALA A 11 0.18 12.07 7.40
N CYS A 12 0.04 12.45 8.67
CA CYS A 12 -0.81 13.59 9.07
C CYS A 12 -0.28 14.92 8.55
N ALA A 13 1.04 15.15 8.58
CA ALA A 13 1.66 16.34 8.02
C ALA A 13 1.43 16.45 6.50
N LEU A 14 1.60 15.33 5.78
CA LEU A 14 1.32 15.25 4.34
C LEU A 14 -0.15 15.49 4.03
N ALA A 15 -1.07 14.94 4.83
CA ALA A 15 -2.51 15.19 4.69
C ALA A 15 -2.87 16.67 4.95
N GLY A 16 -2.28 17.28 5.98
CA GLY A 16 -2.46 18.71 6.27
C GLY A 16 -1.93 19.59 5.13
N TRP A 17 -0.73 19.30 4.64
CA TRP A 17 -0.17 19.97 3.47
C TRP A 17 -1.05 19.82 2.23
N ALA A 18 -1.60 18.63 1.98
CA ALA A 18 -2.48 18.36 0.86
C ALA A 18 -3.75 19.22 0.87
N VAL A 19 -4.36 19.39 2.06
CA VAL A 19 -5.53 20.26 2.24
C VAL A 19 -5.18 21.72 1.96
N VAL A 20 -4.05 22.20 2.48
CA VAL A 20 -3.56 23.58 2.24
C VAL A 20 -3.25 23.80 0.76
N ALA A 21 -2.54 22.87 0.11
CA ALA A 21 -2.19 22.96 -1.30
C ALA A 21 -3.42 22.95 -2.22
N ARG A 22 -4.46 22.17 -1.88
CA ARG A 22 -5.75 22.17 -2.57
C ARG A 22 -6.49 23.51 -2.37
N ALA A 23 -6.56 23.99 -1.14
CA ALA A 23 -7.23 25.27 -0.82
C ALA A 23 -6.52 26.47 -1.48
N GLY A 24 -5.21 26.42 -1.59
CA GLY A 24 -4.39 27.45 -2.24
C GLY A 24 -4.35 27.35 -3.77
N GLY A 25 -5.02 26.38 -4.39
CA GLY A 25 -5.01 26.20 -5.85
C GLY A 25 -3.66 25.79 -6.45
N ILE A 26 -2.73 25.32 -5.61
CA ILE A 26 -1.37 24.92 -6.00
C ILE A 26 -1.39 23.52 -6.62
N MET A 27 -2.36 22.69 -6.22
CA MET A 27 -2.45 21.29 -6.64
C MET A 27 -3.23 21.14 -7.94
N VAL A 28 -2.63 20.42 -8.90
CA VAL A 28 -3.33 20.01 -10.12
C VAL A 28 -4.56 19.17 -9.73
N PRO A 29 -5.77 19.46 -10.27
CA PRO A 29 -7.01 18.79 -9.87
C PRO A 29 -6.96 17.26 -9.96
N SER A 30 -6.28 16.72 -10.97
CA SER A 30 -6.12 15.29 -11.21
C SER A 30 -5.16 14.60 -10.23
N ALA A 31 -4.27 15.34 -9.55
CA ALA A 31 -3.33 14.79 -8.57
C ALA A 31 -3.98 14.54 -7.21
N TRP A 32 -5.03 15.29 -6.87
CA TRP A 32 -5.70 15.19 -5.59
C TRP A 32 -6.27 13.79 -5.30
N PRO A 33 -7.05 13.14 -6.21
CA PRO A 33 -7.57 11.80 -5.94
C PRO A 33 -6.48 10.76 -5.68
N VAL A 34 -5.38 10.84 -6.44
CA VAL A 34 -4.22 9.96 -6.28
C VAL A 34 -3.58 10.17 -4.91
N LEU A 35 -3.41 11.42 -4.49
CA LEU A 35 -2.85 11.75 -3.18
C LEU A 35 -3.73 11.26 -2.02
N VAL A 36 -5.05 11.45 -2.09
CA VAL A 36 -6.00 10.93 -1.08
C VAL A 36 -5.88 9.41 -0.97
N ALA A 37 -5.89 8.71 -2.10
CA ALA A 37 -5.77 7.26 -2.12
C ALA A 37 -4.39 6.79 -1.60
N ALA A 38 -3.31 7.46 -1.98
CA ALA A 38 -1.96 7.15 -1.52
C ALA A 38 -1.79 7.36 0.00
N LEU A 39 -2.33 8.46 0.54
CA LEU A 39 -2.35 8.70 1.99
C LEU A 39 -3.14 7.63 2.73
N ALA A 40 -4.31 7.24 2.20
CA ALA A 40 -5.10 6.16 2.77
C ALA A 40 -4.35 4.80 2.71
N ALA A 41 -3.65 4.52 1.62
CA ALA A 41 -2.85 3.31 1.45
C ALA A 41 -1.72 3.21 2.48
N LEU A 42 -1.15 4.33 2.92
CA LEU A 42 -0.13 4.38 3.97
C LEU A 42 -0.75 4.34 5.39
N LEU A 43 -1.84 5.09 5.62
CA LEU A 43 -2.46 5.19 6.94
C LEU A 43 -3.19 3.91 7.36
N ALA A 44 -3.85 3.22 6.43
CA ALA A 44 -4.63 2.02 6.74
C ALA A 44 -3.79 0.89 7.39
N PRO A 45 -2.62 0.50 6.86
CA PRO A 45 -1.75 -0.47 7.53
C PRO A 45 -1.14 0.07 8.83
N LEU A 46 -0.84 1.38 8.92
CA LEU A 46 -0.41 1.97 10.20
C LEU A 46 -1.49 1.88 11.28
N LEU A 47 -2.77 1.92 10.91
CA LEU A 47 -3.91 1.88 11.82
C LEU A 47 -4.53 0.48 11.92
N TRP A 48 -3.88 -0.54 11.35
CA TRP A 48 -4.35 -1.92 11.37
C TRP A 48 -4.69 -2.38 12.82
N PRO A 49 -5.92 -2.90 13.06
CA PRO A 49 -6.38 -3.28 14.40
C PRO A 49 -5.86 -4.63 14.92
N GLY A 50 -5.11 -5.37 14.10
CA GLY A 50 -4.53 -6.64 14.50
C GLY A 50 -5.36 -7.88 14.14
N THR A 51 -4.69 -9.03 14.19
CA THR A 51 -5.31 -10.34 13.96
C THR A 51 -6.33 -10.73 15.02
N ALA A 52 -7.30 -11.58 14.66
CA ALA A 52 -8.26 -12.16 15.60
C ALA A 52 -7.70 -13.44 16.23
N SER A 53 -8.40 -13.98 17.24
CA SER A 53 -8.06 -15.26 17.86
C SER A 53 -8.19 -16.47 16.92
N SER A 54 -9.04 -16.38 15.89
CA SER A 54 -9.21 -17.42 14.87
C SER A 54 -8.76 -16.95 13.49
N SER A 55 -8.38 -17.90 12.62
CA SER A 55 -7.99 -17.60 11.24
C SER A 55 -9.15 -17.02 10.43
N ALA A 56 -10.36 -17.59 10.57
CA ALA A 56 -11.57 -17.03 9.96
C ALA A 56 -11.90 -15.63 10.49
N GLY A 57 -11.64 -15.35 11.78
CA GLY A 57 -11.75 -14.01 12.34
C GLY A 57 -10.74 -13.04 11.72
N SER A 58 -9.50 -13.49 11.50
CA SER A 58 -8.44 -12.67 10.89
C SER A 58 -8.74 -12.32 9.44
N VAL A 59 -9.19 -13.30 8.64
CA VAL A 59 -9.63 -13.06 7.25
C VAL A 59 -10.77 -12.04 7.22
N ARG A 60 -11.80 -12.21 8.06
CA ARG A 60 -12.92 -11.26 8.13
C ARG A 60 -12.47 -9.85 8.53
N ARG A 61 -11.54 -9.71 9.47
CA ARG A 61 -10.98 -8.41 9.86
C ARG A 61 -10.22 -7.75 8.73
N VAL A 62 -9.38 -8.50 8.00
CA VAL A 62 -8.65 -7.99 6.83
C VAL A 62 -9.63 -7.44 5.80
N LEU A 63 -10.65 -8.22 5.44
CA LEU A 63 -11.65 -7.82 4.46
C LEU A 63 -12.48 -6.62 4.93
N ALA A 64 -13.00 -6.65 6.17
CA ALA A 64 -13.83 -5.59 6.71
C ALA A 64 -13.09 -4.26 6.85
N TRP A 65 -11.85 -4.29 7.35
CA TRP A 65 -11.02 -3.10 7.50
C TRP A 65 -10.64 -2.51 6.14
N SER A 66 -10.21 -3.35 5.19
CA SER A 66 -9.88 -2.91 3.83
C SER A 66 -11.09 -2.30 3.11
N ALA A 67 -12.25 -2.94 3.22
CA ALA A 67 -13.50 -2.45 2.64
C ALA A 67 -13.93 -1.12 3.28
N GLY A 68 -13.83 -0.99 4.61
CA GLY A 68 -14.13 0.25 5.33
C GLY A 68 -13.24 1.42 4.90
N CYS A 69 -11.93 1.20 4.81
CA CYS A 69 -10.99 2.20 4.32
C CYS A 69 -11.25 2.58 2.86
N ALA A 70 -11.47 1.61 1.97
CA ALA A 70 -11.78 1.88 0.56
C ALA A 70 -13.10 2.62 0.38
N ALA A 71 -14.14 2.26 1.14
CA ALA A 71 -15.43 2.94 1.12
C ALA A 71 -15.32 4.38 1.66
N ALA A 72 -14.53 4.62 2.70
CA ALA A 72 -14.26 5.96 3.20
C ALA A 72 -13.60 6.84 2.13
N VAL A 73 -12.58 6.30 1.43
CA VAL A 73 -11.94 7.01 0.30
C VAL A 73 -12.92 7.25 -0.83
N ALA A 74 -13.72 6.25 -1.22
CA ALA A 74 -14.76 6.42 -2.23
C ALA A 74 -15.72 7.56 -1.87
N GLY A 75 -16.16 7.63 -0.60
CA GLY A 75 -17.00 8.71 -0.09
C GLY A 75 -16.32 10.08 -0.20
N VAL A 76 -15.04 10.19 0.20
CA VAL A 76 -14.26 11.43 0.05
C VAL A 76 -14.15 11.85 -1.41
N LEU A 77 -13.84 10.92 -2.32
CA LEU A 77 -13.69 11.25 -3.75
C LEU A 77 -15.01 11.65 -4.39
N LEU A 78 -16.10 10.95 -4.09
CA LEU A 78 -17.43 11.26 -4.64
C LEU A 78 -17.98 12.60 -4.14
N LEU A 79 -17.72 12.96 -2.87
CA LEU A 79 -18.24 14.19 -2.27
C LEU A 79 -17.33 15.40 -2.53
N ALA A 80 -16.01 15.22 -2.46
CA ALA A 80 -15.07 16.34 -2.48
C ALA A 80 -14.44 16.60 -3.86
N ALA A 81 -14.60 15.70 -4.84
CA ALA A 81 -13.97 15.82 -6.16
C ALA A 81 -14.89 15.60 -7.39
N PRO A 82 -16.21 15.89 -7.36
CA PRO A 82 -17.08 15.55 -8.49
C PRO A 82 -16.70 16.24 -9.81
N ALA A 83 -16.11 17.44 -9.75
CA ALA A 83 -15.61 18.16 -10.92
C ALA A 83 -14.19 17.71 -11.36
N ALA A 84 -13.42 17.10 -10.47
CA ALA A 84 -12.03 16.69 -10.74
C ALA A 84 -11.91 15.21 -11.16
N LEU A 85 -12.86 14.36 -10.75
CA LEU A 85 -12.87 12.95 -11.10
C LEU A 85 -14.31 12.42 -11.26
N PRO A 86 -14.71 11.97 -12.45
CA PRO A 86 -16.02 11.35 -12.67
C PRO A 86 -16.24 10.14 -11.76
N ALA A 87 -17.49 9.92 -11.35
CA ALA A 87 -17.85 8.85 -10.41
C ALA A 87 -17.30 7.45 -10.80
N PRO A 88 -17.33 7.02 -12.08
CA PRO A 88 -16.74 5.72 -12.45
C PRO A 88 -15.24 5.63 -12.16
N ARG A 89 -14.49 6.72 -12.37
CA ARG A 89 -13.06 6.75 -12.05
C ARG A 89 -12.81 6.82 -10.54
N SER A 90 -13.65 7.54 -9.79
CA SER A 90 -13.59 7.53 -8.32
C SER A 90 -13.78 6.12 -7.76
N LEU A 91 -14.71 5.34 -8.33
CA LEU A 91 -14.91 3.94 -7.98
C LEU A 91 -13.74 3.05 -8.44
N ALA A 92 -13.14 3.31 -9.60
CA ALA A 92 -11.96 2.58 -10.06
C ALA A 92 -10.75 2.78 -9.12
N VAL A 93 -10.49 4.02 -8.69
CA VAL A 93 -9.45 4.34 -7.71
C VAL A 93 -9.72 3.64 -6.38
N ALA A 94 -10.96 3.72 -5.88
CA ALA A 94 -11.34 3.05 -4.63
C ALA A 94 -11.25 1.52 -4.74
N GLY A 95 -11.59 0.93 -5.89
CA GLY A 95 -11.48 -0.50 -6.15
C GLY A 95 -10.03 -0.98 -6.19
N MET A 96 -9.16 -0.26 -6.92
CA MET A 96 -7.72 -0.49 -6.95
C MET A 96 -7.12 -0.40 -5.53
N LEU A 97 -7.45 0.67 -4.80
CA LEU A 97 -7.04 0.85 -3.42
C LEU A 97 -7.55 -0.31 -2.54
N GLY A 98 -8.80 -0.73 -2.70
CA GLY A 98 -9.37 -1.86 -1.96
C GLY A 98 -8.56 -3.14 -2.16
N ALA A 99 -8.19 -3.48 -3.39
CA ALA A 99 -7.36 -4.64 -3.68
C ALA A 99 -5.96 -4.53 -3.04
N MET A 100 -5.32 -3.36 -3.14
CA MET A 100 -4.05 -3.07 -2.47
C MET A 100 -4.15 -3.21 -0.95
N LEU A 101 -5.22 -2.68 -0.34
CA LEU A 101 -5.44 -2.73 1.10
C LEU A 101 -5.64 -4.16 1.60
N VAL A 102 -6.37 -5.00 0.85
CA VAL A 102 -6.49 -6.42 1.23
C VAL A 102 -5.12 -7.09 1.23
N ALA A 103 -4.30 -6.85 0.21
CA ALA A 103 -2.95 -7.41 0.14
C ALA A 103 -2.06 -6.91 1.30
N THR A 104 -2.05 -5.60 1.57
CA THR A 104 -1.19 -5.01 2.63
C THR A 104 -1.64 -5.40 4.03
N HIS A 105 -2.95 -5.42 4.31
CA HIS A 105 -3.46 -5.90 5.61
C HIS A 105 -3.25 -7.42 5.78
N ALA A 106 -3.37 -8.21 4.71
CA ALA A 106 -3.02 -9.63 4.77
C ALA A 106 -1.53 -9.84 5.06
N ALA A 107 -0.64 -9.05 4.42
CA ALA A 107 0.79 -9.07 4.73
C ALA A 107 1.07 -8.68 6.20
N ALA A 108 0.41 -7.64 6.72
CA ALA A 108 0.55 -7.24 8.13
C ALA A 108 0.08 -8.36 9.08
N ALA A 109 -1.04 -9.01 8.77
CA ALA A 109 -1.56 -10.14 9.53
C ALA A 109 -0.61 -11.36 9.51
N LEU A 110 0.12 -11.59 8.41
CA LEU A 110 1.14 -12.64 8.33
C LEU A 110 2.40 -12.27 9.11
N LEU A 111 2.85 -11.03 9.04
CA LEU A 111 4.01 -10.54 9.80
C LEU A 111 3.79 -10.60 11.31
N GLU A 112 2.56 -10.38 11.79
CA GLU A 112 2.19 -10.60 13.20
C GLU A 112 2.43 -12.04 13.69
N ARG A 113 2.54 -13.02 12.79
CA ARG A 113 2.88 -14.41 13.14
C ARG A 113 4.36 -14.62 13.35
N VAL A 114 5.19 -13.78 12.72
CA VAL A 114 6.65 -13.89 12.75
C VAL A 114 7.22 -13.07 13.91
N PHE A 115 6.64 -11.91 14.20
CA PHE A 115 7.11 -11.06 15.29
C PHE A 115 6.72 -11.62 16.66
N GLY A 116 7.66 -11.57 17.62
CA GLY A 116 7.41 -11.84 19.03
C GLY A 116 6.93 -10.61 19.81
N GLY A 117 6.58 -10.81 21.08
CA GLY A 117 6.21 -9.72 22.00
C GLY A 117 4.70 -9.58 22.21
N THR A 118 4.31 -8.49 22.88
CA THR A 118 2.89 -8.24 23.23
C THR A 118 2.03 -8.06 21.98
N PRO A 119 0.71 -8.38 22.03
CA PRO A 119 -0.19 -8.19 20.89
C PRO A 119 -0.10 -6.79 20.28
N THR A 120 -0.13 -5.76 21.13
CA THR A 120 -0.05 -4.35 20.71
C THR A 120 1.28 -4.01 20.01
N ALA A 121 2.41 -4.53 20.51
CA ALA A 121 3.72 -4.30 19.90
C ALA A 121 3.84 -4.98 18.53
N ARG A 122 3.39 -6.23 18.41
CA ARG A 122 3.42 -6.99 17.15
C ARG A 122 2.61 -6.31 16.05
N THR A 123 1.38 -5.91 16.36
CA THR A 123 0.52 -5.20 15.40
C THR A 123 1.14 -3.87 14.98
N ALA A 124 1.73 -3.12 15.92
CA ALA A 124 2.40 -1.86 15.60
C ALA A 124 3.62 -2.05 14.69
N ILE A 125 4.43 -3.08 14.93
CA ILE A 125 5.62 -3.39 14.11
C ILE A 125 5.19 -3.88 12.72
N ALA A 126 4.23 -4.81 12.65
CA ALA A 126 3.75 -5.36 11.38
C ALA A 126 3.13 -4.28 10.49
N GLY A 127 2.23 -3.46 11.04
CA GLY A 127 1.63 -2.34 10.31
C GLY A 127 2.67 -1.32 9.84
N GLY A 128 3.63 -0.97 10.70
CA GLY A 128 4.74 -0.07 10.36
C GLY A 128 5.65 -0.63 9.26
N ALA A 129 5.99 -1.92 9.33
CA ALA A 129 6.84 -2.59 8.34
C ALA A 129 6.19 -2.61 6.95
N VAL A 130 4.89 -2.98 6.87
CA VAL A 130 4.15 -2.96 5.60
C VAL A 130 4.03 -1.55 5.05
N THR A 131 3.78 -0.56 5.91
CA THR A 131 3.71 0.85 5.49
C THR A 131 5.04 1.33 4.90
N LEU A 132 6.15 1.01 5.57
CA LEU A 132 7.48 1.38 5.10
C LEU A 132 7.80 0.69 3.76
N MET A 133 7.50 -0.61 3.66
CA MET A 133 7.65 -1.34 2.40
C MET A 133 6.83 -0.70 1.28
N LEU A 134 5.56 -0.35 1.55
CA LEU A 134 4.70 0.29 0.57
C LEU A 134 5.24 1.66 0.14
N ALA A 135 5.73 2.47 1.08
CA ALA A 135 6.32 3.78 0.78
C ALA A 135 7.59 3.65 -0.09
N LEU A 136 8.46 2.69 0.24
CA LEU A 136 9.68 2.43 -0.52
C LEU A 136 9.36 1.94 -1.94
N VAL A 137 8.41 1.01 -2.07
CA VAL A 137 7.97 0.47 -3.37
C VAL A 137 7.27 1.54 -4.21
N ALA A 138 6.41 2.37 -3.60
CA ALA A 138 5.72 3.47 -4.27
C ALA A 138 6.67 4.47 -4.92
N ALA A 139 7.80 4.74 -4.27
CA ALA A 139 8.77 5.71 -4.74
C ALA A 139 9.94 5.08 -5.52
N LEU A 140 9.91 3.76 -5.82
CA LEU A 140 10.89 3.11 -6.71
C LEU A 140 11.17 3.89 -7.99
N PRO A 141 10.16 4.46 -8.69
CA PRO A 141 10.41 5.23 -9.90
C PRO A 141 11.29 6.47 -9.71
N LEU A 142 11.39 6.99 -8.48
CA LEU A 142 12.19 8.19 -8.17
C LEU A 142 13.66 7.85 -7.95
N TRP A 143 13.97 6.70 -7.35
CA TRP A 143 15.35 6.34 -6.99
C TRP A 143 15.98 5.25 -7.86
N LEU A 144 15.20 4.38 -8.51
CA LEU A 144 15.75 3.32 -9.37
C LEU A 144 16.05 3.77 -10.80
N GLY A 145 15.74 5.00 -11.18
CA GLY A 145 15.94 5.49 -12.55
C GLY A 145 17.32 5.17 -13.16
N PRO A 146 18.44 5.47 -12.47
CA PRO A 146 19.77 5.14 -12.98
C PRO A 146 20.01 3.63 -13.15
N PHE A 147 19.47 2.80 -12.26
CA PHE A 147 19.63 1.34 -12.33
C PHE A 147 18.78 0.72 -13.42
N ALA A 148 17.55 1.21 -13.60
CA ALA A 148 16.67 0.78 -14.67
C ALA A 148 17.30 1.06 -16.03
N GLN A 149 17.85 2.27 -16.22
CA GLN A 149 18.55 2.65 -17.46
C GLN A 149 19.80 1.78 -17.74
N LEU A 150 20.56 1.42 -16.70
CA LEU A 150 21.70 0.50 -16.85
C LEU A 150 21.23 -0.93 -17.19
N ALA A 151 20.14 -1.38 -16.59
CA ALA A 151 19.56 -2.70 -16.82
C ALA A 151 18.87 -2.79 -18.19
N SER A 152 18.27 -1.71 -18.68
CA SER A 152 17.51 -1.71 -19.94
C SER A 152 18.38 -1.95 -21.17
N ALA A 153 19.67 -1.62 -21.09
CA ALA A 153 20.67 -2.01 -22.09
C ALA A 153 20.75 -3.53 -22.32
N GLN A 154 20.45 -4.35 -21.30
CA GLN A 154 20.44 -5.82 -21.39
C GLN A 154 19.03 -6.41 -21.33
N HIS A 155 18.08 -5.68 -20.74
CA HIS A 155 16.72 -6.12 -20.45
C HIS A 155 15.71 -5.01 -20.72
N PRO A 156 15.19 -4.88 -21.95
CA PRO A 156 14.28 -3.79 -22.33
C PRO A 156 13.07 -3.61 -21.41
N TRP A 157 12.59 -4.69 -20.80
CA TRP A 157 11.46 -4.69 -19.86
C TRP A 157 11.79 -4.07 -18.49
N ALA A 158 13.05 -3.77 -18.17
CA ALA A 158 13.46 -3.29 -16.86
C ALA A 158 12.86 -1.91 -16.51
N ASP A 159 12.68 -1.06 -17.52
CA ASP A 159 12.08 0.27 -17.36
C ASP A 159 10.58 0.14 -17.07
N ASP A 160 9.88 -0.70 -17.83
CA ASP A 160 8.46 -1.02 -17.60
C ASP A 160 8.25 -1.62 -16.20
N ALA A 161 9.12 -2.53 -15.77
CA ALA A 161 9.02 -3.13 -14.44
C ALA A 161 9.23 -2.11 -13.32
N ALA A 162 10.16 -1.17 -13.47
CA ALA A 162 10.40 -0.14 -12.45
C ALA A 162 9.17 0.75 -12.22
N VAL A 163 8.43 1.06 -13.30
CA VAL A 163 7.19 1.84 -13.24
C VAL A 163 6.01 0.98 -12.79
N ALA A 164 5.84 -0.21 -13.37
CA ALA A 164 4.73 -1.14 -13.15
C ALA A 164 4.77 -1.89 -11.79
N ILE A 165 5.83 -1.77 -11.02
CA ILE A 165 5.85 -2.27 -9.63
C ILE A 165 5.29 -1.22 -8.67
N SER A 166 5.27 0.06 -9.05
CA SER A 166 4.88 1.14 -8.15
C SER A 166 3.36 1.17 -7.90
N PRO A 167 2.88 0.95 -6.66
CA PRO A 167 1.47 1.10 -6.32
C PRO A 167 0.95 2.53 -6.54
N LEU A 168 1.84 3.54 -6.50
CA LEU A 168 1.46 4.92 -6.78
C LEU A 168 1.09 5.09 -8.26
N MET A 169 1.83 4.46 -9.17
CA MET A 169 1.53 4.47 -10.61
C MET A 169 0.22 3.76 -10.91
N HIS A 170 -0.09 2.69 -10.19
CA HIS A 170 -1.38 1.99 -10.31
C HIS A 170 -2.58 2.84 -9.87
N LEU A 171 -2.44 3.59 -8.78
CA LEU A 171 -3.48 4.54 -8.34
C LEU A 171 -3.63 5.71 -9.31
N ALA A 172 -2.54 6.18 -9.90
CA ALA A 172 -2.57 7.20 -10.93
C ALA A 172 -3.28 6.70 -12.20
N ALA A 173 -2.95 5.51 -12.67
CA ALA A 173 -3.62 4.86 -13.81
C ALA A 173 -5.12 4.69 -13.56
N ALA A 174 -5.53 4.23 -12.37
CA ALA A 174 -6.94 4.12 -12.00
C ALA A 174 -7.67 5.47 -11.96
N ALA A 175 -6.97 6.56 -11.62
CA ALA A 175 -7.51 7.92 -11.67
C ALA A 175 -7.55 8.49 -13.10
N GLY A 176 -6.94 7.81 -14.08
CA GLY A 176 -6.69 8.37 -15.42
C GLY A 176 -5.73 9.56 -15.36
N ASN A 177 -4.84 9.58 -14.37
CA ASN A 177 -3.76 10.55 -14.24
C ASN A 177 -2.50 9.93 -14.85
N ASP A 178 -2.02 10.53 -15.93
CA ASP A 178 -0.77 10.12 -16.58
C ASP A 178 0.43 10.69 -15.81
N LEU A 179 0.58 10.24 -14.55
CA LEU A 179 1.65 10.66 -13.66
C LEU A 179 3.04 10.45 -14.28
N PRO A 180 3.32 9.35 -14.99
CA PRO A 180 4.61 9.15 -15.65
C PRO A 180 4.90 10.18 -16.77
N ARG A 181 3.89 10.80 -17.37
CA ARG A 181 4.05 11.77 -18.47
C ARG A 181 3.74 13.21 -18.06
N ASN A 182 3.75 13.52 -16.77
CA ASN A 182 3.56 14.90 -16.30
C ASN A 182 4.88 15.66 -16.13
N ASP A 183 4.80 17.00 -16.19
CA ASP A 183 5.97 17.89 -16.11
C ASP A 183 6.81 17.67 -14.84
N TRP A 184 6.16 17.34 -13.72
CA TRP A 184 6.87 17.08 -12.48
C TRP A 184 7.72 15.81 -12.58
N PHE A 185 7.17 14.71 -13.12
CA PHE A 185 7.90 13.46 -13.27
C PHE A 185 9.07 13.62 -14.23
N TYR A 186 8.87 14.35 -15.35
CA TYR A 186 9.95 14.75 -16.26
C TYR A 186 11.07 15.53 -15.59
N ALA A 187 10.74 16.43 -14.66
CA ALA A 187 11.73 17.21 -13.94
C ALA A 187 12.46 16.43 -12.83
N HIS A 188 11.89 15.34 -12.31
CA HIS A 188 12.36 14.71 -11.06
C HIS A 188 12.69 13.21 -11.14
N SER A 189 12.45 12.53 -12.26
CA SER A 189 12.82 11.13 -12.44
C SER A 189 13.64 10.90 -13.71
N ALA A 190 14.74 10.15 -13.59
CA ALA A 190 15.52 9.71 -14.74
C ALA A 190 14.72 8.75 -15.66
N LEU A 191 13.69 8.07 -15.14
CA LEU A 191 12.79 7.22 -15.91
C LEU A 191 11.91 8.02 -16.88
N ALA A 192 11.74 9.32 -16.67
CA ALA A 192 10.86 10.13 -17.50
C ALA A 192 11.36 10.27 -18.94
N SER A 193 12.65 10.09 -19.18
CA SER A 193 13.22 10.07 -20.53
C SER A 193 12.95 8.78 -21.30
N MET A 194 12.41 7.75 -20.63
CA MET A 194 12.24 6.40 -21.17
C MET A 194 10.80 6.17 -21.61
N GLN A 195 10.62 5.38 -22.68
CA GLN A 195 9.30 4.99 -23.15
C GLN A 195 8.82 3.79 -22.35
N PHE A 196 7.58 3.85 -21.87
CA PHE A 196 6.92 2.75 -21.17
C PHE A 196 5.50 2.60 -21.70
N ASP A 197 5.03 1.35 -21.69
CA ASP A 197 3.67 1.00 -22.13
C ASP A 197 2.61 1.56 -21.17
N ASP A 198 1.41 1.83 -21.71
CA ASP A 198 0.28 2.30 -20.90
C ASP A 198 -0.14 1.20 -19.90
N LEU A 199 -0.26 1.60 -18.64
CA LEU A 199 -0.69 0.73 -17.55
C LEU A 199 -2.21 0.51 -17.61
N ASP A 200 -2.66 -0.67 -18.06
CA ASP A 200 -4.07 -1.05 -18.01
C ASP A 200 -4.55 -1.19 -16.54
N PRO A 201 -5.46 -0.31 -16.05
CA PRO A 201 -5.95 -0.37 -14.68
C PRO A 201 -6.70 -1.66 -14.36
N ALA A 202 -7.36 -2.29 -15.35
CA ALA A 202 -8.10 -3.52 -15.13
C ALA A 202 -7.17 -4.70 -14.86
N TRP A 203 -6.12 -4.83 -15.67
CA TRP A 203 -5.06 -5.81 -15.46
C TRP A 203 -4.37 -5.64 -14.10
N LEU A 204 -4.03 -4.40 -13.75
CA LEU A 204 -3.39 -4.09 -12.47
C LEU A 204 -4.29 -4.42 -11.27
N ALA A 205 -5.58 -4.11 -11.36
CA ALA A 205 -6.54 -4.49 -10.32
C ALA A 205 -6.63 -6.02 -10.16
N ALA A 206 -6.63 -6.76 -11.28
CA ALA A 206 -6.61 -8.22 -11.26
C ALA A 206 -5.32 -8.78 -10.62
N ALA A 207 -4.16 -8.19 -10.92
CA ALA A 207 -2.89 -8.56 -10.31
C ALA A 207 -2.90 -8.37 -8.79
N TRP A 208 -3.41 -7.23 -8.30
CA TRP A 208 -3.57 -6.99 -6.87
C TRP A 208 -4.54 -7.96 -6.20
N LEU A 209 -5.65 -8.29 -6.87
CA LEU A 209 -6.60 -9.28 -6.37
C LEU A 209 -5.95 -10.67 -6.29
N ALA A 210 -5.14 -11.07 -7.27
CA ALA A 210 -4.41 -12.32 -7.23
C ALA A 210 -3.45 -12.39 -6.03
N VAL A 211 -2.66 -11.32 -5.81
CA VAL A 211 -1.77 -11.21 -4.63
C VAL A 211 -2.58 -11.27 -3.33
N ALA A 212 -3.68 -10.52 -3.25
CA ALA A 212 -4.56 -10.50 -2.09
C ALA A 212 -5.13 -11.89 -1.78
N VAL A 213 -5.60 -12.63 -2.78
CA VAL A 213 -6.13 -13.99 -2.63
C VAL A 213 -5.05 -14.94 -2.09
N VAL A 214 -3.84 -14.89 -2.66
CA VAL A 214 -2.72 -15.72 -2.21
C VAL A 214 -2.39 -15.43 -0.74
N LEU A 215 -2.22 -14.16 -0.37
CA LEU A 215 -1.92 -13.77 1.00
C LEU A 215 -3.04 -14.13 1.98
N LEU A 216 -4.30 -13.93 1.59
CA LEU A 216 -5.45 -14.34 2.39
C LEU A 216 -5.51 -15.86 2.59
N ALA A 217 -5.13 -16.66 1.60
CA ALA A 217 -5.04 -18.11 1.76
C ALA A 217 -4.02 -18.50 2.85
N PHE A 218 -2.90 -17.78 2.96
CA PHE A 218 -1.96 -17.98 4.07
C PHE A 218 -2.52 -17.49 5.42
N VAL A 219 -3.25 -16.37 5.44
CA VAL A 219 -3.93 -15.88 6.65
C VAL A 219 -5.02 -16.87 7.11
N ALA A 220 -5.70 -17.54 6.18
CA ALA A 220 -6.72 -18.53 6.50
C ALA A 220 -6.14 -19.80 7.17
N ARG A 221 -4.83 -20.07 7.02
CA ARG A 221 -4.20 -21.22 7.67
C ARG A 221 -4.24 -21.07 9.20
N PRO A 222 -4.48 -22.16 9.96
CA PRO A 222 -4.36 -22.16 11.41
C PRO A 222 -2.97 -21.70 11.83
N ARG A 223 -2.88 -20.91 12.92
CA ARG A 223 -1.59 -20.70 13.59
C ARG A 223 -1.16 -22.07 14.10
N ARG A 224 0.02 -22.55 13.67
CA ARG A 224 0.66 -23.67 14.36
C ARG A 224 1.05 -23.13 15.73
N ASP A 225 0.52 -23.73 16.79
CA ASP A 225 1.05 -23.52 18.12
C ASP A 225 2.48 -24.06 18.12
N THR A 226 3.43 -23.17 17.88
CA THR A 226 4.78 -23.38 18.38
C THR A 226 4.70 -23.08 19.87
N SER A 227 4.17 -24.04 20.64
CA SER A 227 4.51 -24.08 22.05
C SER A 227 6.03 -23.95 22.15
N PRO A 228 6.57 -23.07 23.01
CA PRO A 228 8.00 -23.04 23.22
C PRO A 228 8.39 -24.48 23.57
N PHE A 229 9.38 -25.00 22.85
CA PHE A 229 9.98 -26.29 23.17
C PHE A 229 10.53 -26.15 24.59
N VAL A 230 9.73 -26.58 25.58
CA VAL A 230 10.16 -26.67 26.96
C VAL A 230 11.12 -27.85 26.96
N LEU A 231 12.42 -27.55 27.05
CA LEU A 231 13.41 -28.58 27.35
C LEU A 231 12.93 -29.28 28.63
N PRO A 232 12.83 -30.62 28.65
CA PRO A 232 12.50 -31.32 29.88
C PRO A 232 13.49 -30.86 30.95
N GLU A 233 12.97 -30.33 32.06
CA GLU A 233 13.81 -29.98 33.21
C GLU A 233 14.65 -31.21 33.54
N GLU A 234 15.98 -31.06 33.49
CA GLU A 234 16.87 -32.11 33.95
C GLU A 234 16.54 -32.36 35.42
N GLU A 235 15.89 -33.48 35.67
CA GLU A 235 15.59 -33.98 37.00
C GLU A 235 16.92 -34.02 37.78
N PRO A 236 17.04 -33.33 38.93
CA PRO A 236 18.29 -33.30 39.67
C PRO A 236 18.60 -34.73 40.11
N ARG A 237 19.64 -35.33 39.49
CA ARG A 237 20.17 -36.63 39.89
C ARG A 237 20.60 -36.52 41.34
N ARG A 238 19.85 -37.18 42.22
CA ARG A 238 20.21 -37.38 43.63
C ARG A 238 21.27 -38.44 43.76
#